data_AF-A0A942HYM5-F1
#
_entry.id   AF-A0A942HYM5-F1
#
_cell.length_a   1.000
_cell.length_b   1.000
_cell.length_c   1.000
_cell.angle_alpha   90.00
_cell.angle_beta   90.00
_cell.angle_gamma   90.00
#
_symmetry.space_group_name_H-M   'P 1'
#
loop_
_entity.id
_entity.type
_entity.pdbx_description
1 polymer ?
#
loop_
_entity_poly.entity_id
_entity_poly.type
_entity_poly.pdbx_seq_one_letter_code
_entity_poly.pdbx_strand_id
1 'polypeptide(L)'
;MGPPIDNSNAVRVDSAVLINFQGNTGASQSRAQYGTNVTGNTAAVSLFILRDIQTITGNTGALCISAQNITTINGSTGTHQIIAMNIGTITGNTGTMYIYGATVNKARANTGDICLYNGAKVLDYDSSNTGRLRTDCP
;
A
#
# COMPACT_ATOMS: atom_id res chain seq x y z
N MET A 1 25.53 5.71 -6.39
CA MET A 1 24.88 6.48 -5.31
C MET A 1 23.56 5.78 -5.01
N GLY A 2 23.43 5.15 -3.84
CA GLY A 2 22.16 4.52 -3.44
C GLY A 2 21.13 5.59 -3.06
N PRO A 3 19.82 5.30 -3.16
CA PRO A 3 18.80 6.20 -2.65
C PRO A 3 18.94 6.38 -1.14
N PRO A 4 18.60 7.55 -0.59
CA PRO A 4 18.59 7.78 0.85
C PRO A 4 17.61 6.79 1.53
N ILE A 5 18.10 6.12 2.59
CA ILE A 5 17.30 5.28 3.49
C ILE A 5 17.17 6.07 4.80
N ASP A 6 15.94 6.37 5.21
CA ASP A 6 15.66 7.04 6.48
C ASP A 6 15.10 6.03 7.50
N ASN A 7 15.73 5.96 8.68
CA ASN A 7 15.44 5.02 9.77
C ASN A 7 14.98 5.73 11.06
N SER A 8 14.46 6.95 10.98
CA SER A 8 14.13 7.74 12.17
C SER A 8 12.68 7.53 12.67
N ASN A 9 12.47 7.60 13.99
CA ASN A 9 11.25 7.17 14.70
C ASN A 9 9.99 8.06 14.48
N ALA A 10 10.09 9.11 13.67
CA ALA A 10 8.99 9.87 13.08
C ALA A 10 9.61 10.78 12.01
N VAL A 11 9.36 10.50 10.75
CA VAL A 11 10.03 11.18 9.63
C VAL A 11 9.02 11.95 8.80
N ARG A 12 9.37 13.18 8.41
CA ARG A 12 8.78 13.89 7.26
C ARG A 12 9.81 13.99 6.15
N VAL A 13 9.65 13.21 5.08
CA VAL A 13 10.49 13.36 3.87
C VAL A 13 9.68 14.09 2.80
N ASP A 14 10.19 15.22 2.34
CA ASP A 14 9.73 15.93 1.15
C ASP A 14 10.84 15.85 0.08
N SER A 15 10.73 14.90 -0.87
CA SER A 15 11.76 14.69 -1.91
C SER A 15 11.16 14.66 -3.31
N ALA A 16 11.84 15.29 -4.27
CA ALA A 16 11.47 15.22 -5.69
C ALA A 16 11.76 13.85 -6.33
N VAL A 17 12.63 13.03 -5.75
CA VAL A 17 13.05 11.75 -6.36
C VAL A 17 13.17 10.63 -5.33
N LEU A 18 12.63 9.48 -5.74
CA LEU A 18 12.82 8.11 -5.25
C LEU A 18 12.88 7.94 -3.72
N ILE A 19 11.75 7.54 -3.11
CA ILE A 19 11.75 7.17 -1.70
C ILE A 19 11.71 5.66 -1.47
N ASN A 20 12.57 5.20 -0.57
CA ASN A 20 12.50 3.92 0.11
C ASN A 20 12.05 4.14 1.56
N PHE A 21 10.80 3.81 1.88
CA PHE A 21 10.27 3.88 3.25
C PHE A 21 10.37 2.53 3.93
N GLN A 22 11.27 2.38 4.90
CA GLN A 22 11.50 1.07 5.49
C GLN A 22 11.65 1.11 7.01
N GLY A 23 11.12 0.08 7.69
CA GLY A 23 11.45 -0.20 9.10
C GLY A 23 10.91 0.81 10.11
N ASN A 24 9.90 1.63 9.77
CA ASN A 24 9.36 2.63 10.70
C ASN A 24 8.53 1.96 11.80
N THR A 25 8.97 2.11 13.05
CA THR A 25 8.26 1.68 14.26
C THR A 25 7.48 2.79 14.94
N GLY A 26 7.59 4.03 14.44
CA GLY A 26 6.82 5.19 14.88
C GLY A 26 5.98 5.79 13.75
N ALA A 27 5.18 6.80 14.09
CA ALA A 27 4.30 7.44 13.12
C ALA A 27 5.12 8.29 12.12
N SER A 28 5.03 7.97 10.83
CA SER A 28 5.82 8.63 9.78
C SER A 28 4.93 9.16 8.66
N GLN A 29 5.31 10.30 8.08
CA GLN A 29 4.62 10.93 6.97
C GLN A 29 5.59 11.27 5.85
N SER A 30 5.20 11.17 4.59
CA SER A 30 6.07 11.66 3.52
C SER A 30 5.36 12.00 2.24
N ARG A 31 6.03 12.85 1.46
CA ARG A 31 5.64 13.24 0.13
C ARG A 31 6.80 13.05 -0.86
N ALA A 32 6.50 12.44 -2.00
CA ALA A 32 7.44 12.37 -3.12
C ALA A 32 6.79 12.38 -4.49
N GLN A 33 7.61 12.60 -5.51
CA GLN A 33 7.19 12.41 -6.90
C GLN A 33 7.20 10.93 -7.32
N TYR A 34 8.19 10.16 -6.86
CA TYR A 34 8.37 8.74 -7.18
C TYR A 34 8.75 7.93 -5.92
N GLY A 35 8.24 6.70 -5.80
CA GLY A 35 8.62 5.75 -4.75
C GLY A 35 9.08 4.42 -5.33
N THR A 36 10.12 3.81 -4.76
CA THR A 36 10.52 2.45 -5.15
C THR A 36 9.87 1.42 -4.25
N ASN A 37 10.13 1.49 -2.94
CA ASN A 37 9.73 0.44 -2.02
C ASN A 37 9.21 1.00 -0.69
N VAL A 38 8.08 0.49 -0.21
CA VAL A 38 7.52 0.77 1.13
C VAL A 38 7.44 -0.55 1.89
N THR A 39 8.34 -0.77 2.86
CA THR A 39 8.54 -2.11 3.43
C THR A 39 8.77 -2.16 4.93
N GLY A 40 8.22 -3.17 5.61
CA GLY A 40 8.63 -3.48 6.99
C GLY A 40 8.27 -2.41 8.02
N ASN A 41 7.33 -1.51 7.72
CA ASN A 41 6.85 -0.53 8.67
C ASN A 41 5.83 -1.18 9.60
N THR A 42 5.87 -0.91 10.90
CA THR A 42 5.03 -1.57 11.92
C THR A 42 4.09 -0.62 12.66
N ALA A 43 4.24 0.68 12.45
CA ALA A 43 3.39 1.74 13.00
C ALA A 43 2.63 2.50 11.89
N ALA A 44 1.92 3.55 12.29
CA ALA A 44 1.11 4.35 11.36
C ALA A 44 2.00 5.08 10.32
N VAL A 45 1.89 4.73 9.05
CA VAL A 45 2.60 5.40 7.96
C VAL A 45 1.61 6.06 7.01
N SER A 46 1.84 7.33 6.69
CA SER A 46 1.09 8.05 5.64
C SER A 46 2.05 8.51 4.54
N LEU A 47 1.78 8.11 3.29
CA LEU A 47 2.66 8.41 2.17
C LEU A 47 1.86 8.98 0.99
N PHE A 48 2.31 10.12 0.49
CA PHE A 48 1.76 10.76 -0.69
C PHE A 48 2.79 10.74 -1.83
N ILE A 49 2.67 9.75 -2.72
CA ILE A 49 3.49 9.64 -3.93
C ILE A 49 2.69 10.17 -5.13
N LEU A 50 3.29 11.01 -5.96
CA LEU A 50 2.58 11.61 -7.09
C LEU A 50 2.45 10.69 -8.31
N ARG A 51 3.34 9.72 -8.50
CA ARG A 51 3.35 8.84 -9.68
C ARG A 51 3.33 7.37 -9.29
N ASP A 52 4.50 6.74 -9.24
CA ASP A 52 4.60 5.28 -9.23
C ASP A 52 5.20 4.78 -7.92
N ILE A 53 4.65 3.67 -7.42
CA ILE A 53 5.25 2.83 -6.39
C ILE A 53 5.44 1.44 -6.99
N GLN A 54 6.67 0.91 -6.92
CA GLN A 54 6.93 -0.44 -7.43
C GLN A 54 6.40 -1.50 -6.45
N THR A 55 6.80 -1.41 -5.19
CA THR A 55 6.44 -2.46 -4.22
C THR A 55 6.04 -1.90 -2.86
N ILE A 56 4.94 -2.41 -2.33
CA ILE A 56 4.54 -2.27 -0.93
C ILE A 56 4.55 -3.67 -0.32
N THR A 57 5.39 -3.94 0.68
CA THR A 57 5.47 -5.29 1.27
C THR A 57 5.78 -5.34 2.76
N GLY A 58 5.22 -6.32 3.48
CA GLY A 58 5.62 -6.60 4.87
C GLY A 58 5.30 -5.47 5.85
N ASN A 59 4.33 -4.61 5.54
CA ASN A 59 3.91 -3.54 6.44
C ASN A 59 2.85 -4.06 7.41
N THR A 60 3.01 -3.76 8.70
CA THR A 60 2.09 -4.10 9.78
C THR A 60 1.52 -2.81 10.39
N GLY A 61 0.27 -2.85 10.85
CA GLY A 61 -0.36 -1.69 11.50
C GLY A 61 -1.24 -0.89 10.54
N ALA A 62 -1.12 0.43 10.57
CA ALA A 62 -1.93 1.34 9.75
C ALA A 62 -1.09 1.95 8.62
N LEU A 63 -1.54 1.84 7.37
CA LEU A 63 -0.86 2.43 6.22
C LEU A 63 -1.87 3.23 5.39
N CYS A 64 -1.52 4.46 5.03
CA CYS A 64 -2.29 5.27 4.09
C CYS A 64 -1.38 5.68 2.93
N ILE A 65 -1.71 5.27 1.71
CA ILE A 65 -0.92 5.55 0.51
C ILE A 65 -1.80 6.20 -0.55
N SER A 66 -1.31 7.28 -1.13
CA SER A 66 -1.81 7.84 -2.38
C SER A 66 -0.73 7.73 -3.45
N ALA A 67 -1.05 7.17 -4.61
CA ALA A 67 -0.18 7.05 -5.79
C ALA A 67 -1.01 7.11 -7.09
N GLN A 68 -0.39 7.31 -8.25
CA GLN A 68 -1.09 7.08 -9.52
C GLN A 68 -1.11 5.59 -9.86
N ASN A 69 0.06 4.95 -9.83
CA ASN A 69 0.21 3.53 -10.13
C ASN A 69 0.96 2.81 -9.02
N ILE A 70 0.51 1.59 -8.71
CA ILE A 70 1.19 0.68 -7.80
C ILE A 70 1.40 -0.64 -8.54
N THR A 71 2.64 -1.09 -8.69
CA THR A 71 2.89 -2.36 -9.40
C THR A 71 2.45 -3.54 -8.54
N THR A 72 2.92 -3.62 -7.29
CA THR A 72 2.66 -4.75 -6.39
C THR A 72 2.41 -4.33 -4.96
N ILE A 73 1.39 -4.92 -4.34
CA ILE A 73 1.14 -4.91 -2.89
C ILE A 73 1.16 -6.35 -2.39
N ASN A 74 2.03 -6.66 -1.43
CA ASN A 74 2.19 -8.01 -0.91
C ASN A 74 2.30 -8.06 0.62
N GLY A 75 1.88 -9.16 1.25
CA GLY A 75 2.31 -9.55 2.60
C GLY A 75 2.10 -8.49 3.69
N SER A 76 1.10 -7.64 3.57
CA SER A 76 0.81 -6.57 4.53
C SER A 76 -0.22 -7.05 5.55
N THR A 77 -0.10 -6.57 6.79
CA THR A 77 -0.96 -6.95 7.93
C THR A 77 -1.57 -5.71 8.56
N GLY A 78 -2.83 -5.76 8.99
CA GLY A 78 -3.51 -4.63 9.64
C GLY A 78 -4.45 -3.85 8.70
N THR A 79 -4.54 -2.53 8.88
CA THR A 79 -5.51 -1.66 8.18
C THR A 79 -4.80 -0.77 7.17
N HIS A 80 -5.08 -0.96 5.89
CA HIS A 80 -4.38 -0.27 4.81
C HIS A 80 -5.37 0.50 3.95
N GLN A 81 -5.16 1.79 3.74
CA GLN A 81 -5.93 2.65 2.84
C GLN A 81 -5.07 3.00 1.64
N ILE A 82 -5.53 2.63 0.44
CA ILE A 82 -4.80 2.83 -0.81
C ILE A 82 -5.69 3.61 -1.77
N ILE A 83 -5.20 4.76 -2.19
CA ILE A 83 -5.79 5.60 -3.23
C ILE A 83 -4.86 5.50 -4.44
N ALA A 84 -5.37 4.94 -5.54
CA ALA A 84 -4.61 4.79 -6.78
C ALA A 84 -5.51 4.82 -8.01
N MET A 85 -4.94 5.05 -9.19
CA MET A 85 -5.66 4.84 -10.45
C MET A 85 -5.51 3.38 -10.91
N ASN A 86 -4.29 2.84 -10.82
CA ASN A 86 -4.00 1.47 -11.25
C ASN A 86 -3.20 0.72 -10.17
N ILE A 87 -3.57 -0.53 -9.95
CA ILE A 87 -2.81 -1.48 -9.14
C ILE A 87 -2.58 -2.74 -9.97
N GLY A 88 -1.33 -3.17 -10.10
CA GLY A 88 -1.00 -4.40 -10.82
C GLY A 88 -1.51 -5.62 -10.06
N THR A 89 -0.83 -5.96 -8.96
CA THR A 89 -1.15 -7.16 -8.19
C THR A 89 -1.28 -6.87 -6.70
N ILE A 90 -2.31 -7.44 -6.06
CA ILE A 90 -2.49 -7.46 -4.61
C ILE A 90 -2.49 -8.90 -4.12
N THR A 91 -1.58 -9.27 -3.22
CA THR A 91 -1.51 -10.62 -2.63
C THR A 91 -1.15 -10.59 -1.15
N GLY A 92 -1.41 -11.69 -0.44
CA GLY A 92 -0.81 -11.93 0.88
C GLY A 92 -1.30 -11.01 2.01
N ASN A 93 -2.36 -10.24 1.79
CA ASN A 93 -2.91 -9.36 2.80
C ASN A 93 -3.59 -10.14 3.94
N THR A 94 -3.22 -9.80 5.18
CA THR A 94 -3.75 -10.35 6.43
C THR A 94 -4.32 -9.18 7.26
N GLY A 95 -5.55 -8.77 6.95
CA GLY A 95 -6.18 -7.58 7.54
C GLY A 95 -7.13 -6.91 6.53
N THR A 96 -7.49 -5.66 6.75
CA THR A 96 -8.45 -4.97 5.86
C THR A 96 -7.73 -3.95 4.99
N MET A 97 -7.85 -4.09 3.68
CA MET A 97 -7.30 -3.17 2.69
C MET A 97 -8.43 -2.45 1.97
N TYR A 98 -8.51 -1.14 2.16
CA TYR A 98 -9.47 -0.25 1.52
C TYR A 98 -8.83 0.34 0.26
N ILE A 99 -9.42 0.05 -0.91
CA ILE A 99 -8.98 0.55 -2.21
C ILE A 99 -9.97 1.58 -2.72
N TYR A 100 -9.49 2.76 -3.08
CA TYR A 100 -10.30 3.86 -3.58
C TYR A 100 -9.90 4.23 -5.01
N GLY A 101 -10.86 4.26 -5.93
CA GLY A 101 -10.69 4.80 -7.29
C GLY A 101 -9.78 4.00 -8.23
N ALA A 102 -9.35 2.79 -7.83
CA ALA A 102 -8.34 2.03 -8.56
C ALA A 102 -8.93 0.90 -9.42
N THR A 103 -8.35 0.69 -10.61
CA THR A 103 -8.45 -0.59 -11.30
C THR A 103 -7.31 -1.51 -10.84
N VAL A 104 -7.66 -2.65 -10.26
CA VAL A 104 -6.71 -3.68 -9.82
C VAL A 104 -6.70 -4.81 -10.85
N ASN A 105 -5.55 -5.12 -11.46
CA ASN A 105 -5.50 -6.17 -12.47
C ASN A 105 -5.70 -7.54 -11.86
N LYS A 106 -4.97 -7.84 -10.78
CA LYS A 106 -5.09 -9.12 -10.07
C LYS A 106 -5.11 -8.92 -8.57
N ALA A 107 -6.03 -9.59 -7.89
CA ALA A 107 -6.06 -9.61 -6.44
C ALA A 107 -6.29 -11.01 -5.89
N ARG A 108 -5.65 -11.28 -4.76
CA ARG A 108 -5.86 -12.48 -3.95
C ARG A 108 -5.80 -12.07 -2.49
N ALA A 109 -6.93 -12.12 -1.81
CA ALA A 109 -6.94 -11.95 -0.35
C ALA A 109 -6.41 -13.23 0.31
N ASN A 110 -5.65 -13.13 1.39
CA ASN A 110 -5.18 -14.30 2.13
C ASN A 110 -6.16 -14.67 3.23
N THR A 111 -6.12 -13.96 4.35
CA THR A 111 -7.05 -14.13 5.48
C THR A 111 -7.82 -12.84 5.77
N GLY A 112 -7.51 -11.76 5.06
CA GLY A 112 -8.10 -10.44 5.20
C GLY A 112 -9.15 -10.08 4.15
N ASP A 113 -9.70 -8.88 4.26
CA ASP A 113 -10.66 -8.33 3.28
C ASP A 113 -9.97 -7.28 2.38
N ILE A 114 -10.31 -7.31 1.09
CA ILE A 114 -10.04 -6.22 0.14
C ILE A 114 -11.39 -5.52 -0.10
N CYS A 115 -11.47 -4.26 0.26
CA CYS A 115 -12.67 -3.46 0.26
C CYS A 115 -12.59 -2.39 -0.81
N LEU A 116 -13.51 -2.39 -1.76
CA LEU A 116 -13.51 -1.51 -2.92
C LEU A 116 -14.48 -0.34 -2.72
N TYR A 117 -13.99 0.89 -2.91
CA TYR A 117 -14.74 2.13 -2.79
C TYR A 117 -14.50 3.07 -3.97
N ASN A 118 -15.40 4.03 -4.16
CA ASN A 118 -15.26 5.15 -5.10
C ASN A 118 -14.87 4.70 -6.52
N GLY A 119 -15.55 3.67 -7.05
CA GLY A 119 -15.29 3.16 -8.41
C GLY A 119 -14.09 2.20 -8.51
N ALA A 120 -13.51 1.78 -7.39
CA ALA A 120 -12.49 0.74 -7.40
C ALA A 120 -13.07 -0.60 -7.89
N LYS A 121 -12.26 -1.36 -8.64
CA LYS A 121 -12.63 -2.68 -9.18
C LYS A 121 -11.42 -3.59 -9.26
N VAL A 122 -11.66 -4.90 -9.15
CA VAL A 122 -10.67 -5.95 -9.42
C VAL A 122 -11.08 -6.66 -10.71
N LEU A 123 -10.13 -6.84 -11.63
CA LEU A 123 -10.37 -7.50 -12.92
C LEU A 123 -10.25 -9.03 -12.82
N ASP A 124 -9.28 -9.52 -12.03
CA ASP A 124 -9.07 -10.95 -11.77
C ASP A 124 -8.92 -11.18 -10.25
N TYR A 125 -9.89 -11.86 -9.64
CA TYR A 125 -9.86 -12.18 -8.21
C TYR A 125 -9.69 -13.68 -7.97
N ASP A 126 -8.61 -14.05 -7.29
CA ASP A 126 -8.38 -15.41 -6.80
C ASP A 126 -8.94 -15.57 -5.39
N SER A 127 -9.99 -16.38 -5.26
CA SER A 127 -10.71 -16.67 -4.02
C SER A 127 -10.24 -17.95 -3.31
N SER A 128 -9.04 -18.46 -3.62
CA SER A 128 -8.53 -19.73 -3.08
C SER A 128 -8.22 -19.74 -1.58
N ASN A 129 -8.27 -18.59 -0.90
CA ASN A 129 -8.07 -18.49 0.55
C ASN A 129 -9.34 -17.95 1.27
N THR A 130 -9.25 -17.77 2.59
CA THR A 130 -10.38 -17.34 3.43
C THR A 130 -10.71 -15.85 3.34
N GLY A 131 -9.80 -15.05 2.79
CA GLY A 131 -10.01 -13.62 2.57
C GLY A 131 -11.06 -13.32 1.49
N ARG A 132 -11.62 -12.11 1.52
CA ARG A 132 -12.74 -11.73 0.65
C ARG A 132 -12.49 -10.44 -0.10
N LEU A 133 -13.00 -10.38 -1.33
CA LEU A 133 -13.22 -9.13 -2.04
C LEU A 133 -14.63 -8.62 -1.73
N ARG A 134 -14.74 -7.36 -1.31
CA ARG A 134 -15.97 -6.77 -0.78
C ARG A 134 -16.16 -5.34 -1.25
N THR A 135 -17.41 -4.89 -1.25
CA THR A 135 -17.81 -3.49 -1.50
C THR A 135 -18.55 -2.87 -0.31
N ASP A 136 -18.73 -3.64 0.76
CA ASP A 136 -19.59 -3.38 1.92
C ASP A 136 -18.81 -3.43 3.25
N CYS A 137 -17.53 -3.05 3.24
CA CYS A 137 -16.74 -3.07 4.46
C CYS A 137 -17.15 -1.93 5.42
N PRO A 138 -17.02 -2.16 6.74
CA PRO A 138 -17.31 -1.15 7.77
C PRO A 138 -16.37 0.06 7.72
#